data_AF-A0AAE0FIX5-F1
#
_entry.id   AF-A0AAE0FIX5-F1
#
_cell.length_a   1.000
_cell.length_b   1.000
_cell.length_c   1.000
_cell.angle_alpha   90.00
_cell.angle_beta   90.00
_cell.angle_gamma   90.00
#
_symmetry.space_group_name_H-M   'P 1'
#
loop_
_entity.id
_entity.type
_entity.pdbx_description
1 polymer ?
#
loop_
_entity_poly.entity_id
_entity_poly.type
_entity_poly.pdbx_seq_one_letter_code
_entity_poly.pdbx_strand_id
1 'polypeptide(L)'
;MLFYHEDRTPHKFNMRIYVAAISFKGEAKVHWYIYHGGYVGKAIKPWMPMSTEKEAQISRDRAKPFREWEGFDRGFPIMLDCVREMLVCTSEKFKPPSSKAAFELFGTDIMLDDDWRPFLLEVNRSPRVLDMDRPVRPLSFG
;
A
#
# COMPACT_ATOMS: atom_id res chain seq x y z
N MET A 1 11.20 8.63 12.05
CA MET A 1 9.93 8.11 11.47
C MET A 1 9.29 9.29 10.82
N LEU A 2 9.04 9.26 9.49
CA LEU A 2 8.35 10.38 8.86
C LEU A 2 6.97 10.54 9.51
N PHE A 3 6.57 11.79 9.69
CA PHE A 3 5.26 12.14 10.20
C PHE A 3 4.44 12.88 9.15
N TYR A 4 3.14 12.61 9.16
CA TYR A 4 2.17 13.37 8.41
C TYR A 4 1.79 14.59 9.23
N HIS A 5 1.91 15.79 8.67
CA HIS A 5 1.58 17.02 9.39
C HIS A 5 0.21 17.54 8.98
N GLU A 6 -0.70 17.66 9.94
CA GLU A 6 -1.97 18.36 9.79
C GLU A 6 -1.94 19.57 10.71
N ASP A 7 -2.04 20.78 10.15
CA ASP A 7 -1.93 22.04 10.89
C ASP A 7 -0.70 22.08 11.81
N ARG A 8 0.45 21.63 11.29
CA ARG A 8 1.76 21.47 11.99
C ARG A 8 1.80 20.38 13.07
N THR A 9 0.71 19.68 13.31
CA THR A 9 0.63 18.60 14.30
C THR A 9 1.09 17.29 13.67
N PRO A 10 2.07 16.58 14.25
CA PRO A 10 2.59 15.34 13.68
C PRO A 10 1.64 14.17 13.96
N HIS A 11 1.35 13.38 12.94
CA HIS A 11 0.63 12.11 13.02
C HIS A 11 1.49 11.00 12.46
N LYS A 12 1.44 9.83 13.09
CA LYS A 12 2.04 8.61 12.52
C LYS A 12 1.29 8.22 11.24
N PHE A 13 2.02 7.82 10.20
CA PHE A 13 1.39 7.41 8.94
C PHE A 13 2.15 6.28 8.26
N ASN A 14 1.44 5.52 7.43
CA ASN A 14 1.99 4.50 6.54
C ASN A 14 1.46 4.71 5.11
N MET A 15 2.06 4.00 4.17
CA MET A 15 1.70 4.02 2.76
C MET A 15 1.20 2.64 2.37
N ARG A 16 -0.01 2.60 1.83
CA ARG A 16 -0.56 1.40 1.20
C ARG A 16 -0.18 1.39 -0.27
N ILE A 17 0.57 0.38 -0.72
CA ILE A 17 0.79 0.10 -2.14
C ILE A 17 0.09 -1.20 -2.51
N TYR A 18 -0.58 -1.21 -3.66
CA TYR A 18 -1.31 -2.38 -4.16
C TYR A 18 -0.47 -3.21 -5.11
N VAL A 19 -0.54 -4.52 -4.95
CA VAL A 19 0.16 -5.50 -5.80
C VAL A 19 -0.83 -6.55 -6.27
N ALA A 20 -0.90 -6.80 -7.57
CA ALA A 20 -1.71 -7.86 -8.15
C ALA A 20 -0.82 -9.03 -8.58
N ALA A 21 -1.18 -10.24 -8.17
CA ALA A 21 -0.69 -11.48 -8.72
C ALA A 21 -1.70 -12.00 -9.75
N ILE A 22 -1.26 -12.30 -10.97
CA ILE A 22 -2.12 -12.82 -12.04
C ILE A 22 -1.47 -14.07 -12.63
N SER A 23 -2.27 -15.09 -12.86
CA SER A 23 -1.86 -16.30 -13.57
C SER A 23 -2.91 -16.69 -14.60
N PHE A 24 -2.45 -17.05 -15.81
CA PHE A 24 -3.33 -17.55 -16.85
C PHE A 24 -3.43 -19.08 -16.77
N LYS A 25 -4.53 -19.63 -17.30
CA LYS A 25 -4.77 -21.08 -17.29
C LYS A 25 -3.60 -21.82 -17.97
N GLY A 26 -3.04 -22.81 -17.28
CA GLY A 26 -1.94 -23.63 -17.78
C GLY A 26 -0.55 -23.01 -17.65
N GLU A 27 -0.42 -21.77 -17.14
CA GLU A 27 0.89 -21.18 -16.90
C GLU A 27 1.50 -21.68 -15.59
N ALA A 28 2.82 -21.87 -15.61
CA ALA A 28 3.60 -22.22 -14.41
C ALA A 28 4.11 -20.98 -13.63
N LYS A 29 3.80 -19.78 -14.11
CA LYS A 29 4.35 -18.51 -13.62
C LYS A 29 3.25 -17.55 -13.19
N VAL A 30 3.57 -16.73 -12.19
CA VAL A 30 2.74 -15.62 -11.74
C VAL A 30 3.31 -14.33 -12.31
N HIS A 31 2.43 -13.50 -12.86
CA HIS A 31 2.73 -12.15 -13.33
C HIS A 31 2.39 -11.17 -12.21
N TRP A 32 3.35 -10.33 -11.85
CA TRP A 32 3.21 -9.35 -10.79
C TRP A 32 3.02 -7.95 -11.37
N TYR A 33 2.00 -7.25 -10.88
CA TYR A 33 1.73 -5.87 -11.25
C TYR A 33 1.68 -5.02 -9.98
N ILE A 34 2.43 -3.91 -9.97
CA ILE A 34 2.42 -2.97 -8.85
C ILE A 34 1.66 -1.73 -9.30
N TYR A 35 0.64 -1.35 -8.54
CA TYR A 35 -0.12 -0.14 -8.84
C TYR A 35 0.75 1.09 -8.57
N HIS A 36 0.83 1.99 -9.54
CA HIS A 36 1.57 3.24 -9.42
C HIS A 36 0.78 4.26 -8.59
N GLY A 37 0.64 4.00 -7.29
CA GLY A 37 -0.15 4.82 -6.39
C GLY A 37 -0.58 4.03 -5.16
N GLY A 38 -1.69 4.45 -4.56
CA GLY A 38 -2.17 3.92 -3.31
C GLY A 38 -2.78 5.01 -2.44
N TYR A 39 -2.71 4.86 -1.12
CA TYR A 39 -3.15 5.89 -0.19
C TYR A 39 -2.21 6.03 1.01
N VAL A 40 -2.23 7.21 1.60
CA VAL A 40 -1.63 7.49 2.91
C VAL A 40 -2.62 7.07 4.00
N GLY A 41 -2.22 6.15 4.87
CA GLY A 41 -2.93 5.80 6.08
C GLY A 41 -2.39 6.62 7.25
N LYS A 42 -3.23 7.32 8.01
CA LYS A 42 -2.83 8.19 9.13
C LYS A 42 -3.42 7.69 10.44
N ALA A 43 -2.73 7.96 11.54
CA ALA A 43 -3.28 7.84 12.88
C ALA A 43 -4.29 8.97 13.16
N ILE A 44 -5.36 8.65 13.88
CA ILE A 44 -6.43 9.62 14.21
C ILE A 44 -5.87 10.71 15.11
N LYS A 45 -5.14 10.33 16.17
CA LYS A 45 -4.58 11.25 17.15
C LYS A 45 -3.14 11.65 16.78
N PRO A 46 -2.70 12.83 17.22
CA PRO A 46 -1.31 13.25 17.12
C PRO A 46 -0.36 12.23 17.74
N TRP A 47 0.81 12.09 17.14
CA TRP A 47 1.86 11.27 17.69
C TRP A 47 2.44 11.93 18.96
N MET A 48 2.61 11.11 20.00
CA MET A 48 3.27 11.48 21.24
C MET A 48 4.21 10.35 21.65
N PRO A 49 5.49 10.62 21.97
CA PRO A 49 6.49 9.58 22.21
C PRO A 49 6.10 8.56 23.29
N MET A 50 5.42 9.04 24.34
CA MET A 50 5.04 8.22 25.50
C MET A 50 3.59 7.74 25.46
N SER A 51 2.85 8.05 24.39
CA SER A 51 1.45 7.63 24.28
C SER A 51 1.37 6.14 23.94
N THR A 52 0.59 5.40 24.72
CA THR A 52 0.21 4.02 24.44
C THR A 52 -1.16 3.91 23.79
N GLU A 53 -1.80 5.06 23.49
CA GLU A 53 -3.13 5.10 22.90
C GLU A 53 -3.11 4.54 21.48
N LYS A 54 -4.04 3.63 21.22
CA LYS A 54 -4.18 2.97 19.93
C LYS A 54 -4.34 3.97 18.79
N GLU A 55 -5.12 5.02 19.02
CA GLU A 55 -5.46 6.05 18.05
C GLU A 55 -4.26 6.94 17.66
N ALA A 56 -3.22 6.99 18.49
CA ALA A 56 -1.95 7.69 18.20
C ALA A 56 -0.89 6.75 17.59
N GLN A 57 -0.96 5.45 17.91
CA GLN A 57 0.06 4.47 17.53
C GLN A 57 -0.26 3.68 16.26
N ILE A 58 -1.52 3.67 15.81
CA ILE A 58 -1.98 2.88 14.67
C ILE A 58 -2.47 3.80 13.55
N SER A 59 -1.83 3.68 12.38
CA SER A 59 -2.20 4.39 11.15
C SER A 59 -3.06 3.52 10.24
N ARG A 60 -4.39 3.70 10.30
CA ARG A 60 -5.36 2.89 9.55
C ARG A 60 -6.27 3.70 8.63
N ASP A 61 -6.49 4.97 8.96
CA ASP A 61 -7.50 5.76 8.28
C ASP A 61 -6.92 6.42 7.04
N ARG A 62 -7.64 6.29 5.92
CA ARG A 62 -7.21 6.85 4.64
C ARG A 62 -7.29 8.37 4.70
N ALA A 63 -6.14 9.02 4.61
CA ALA A 63 -6.04 10.48 4.63
C ALA A 63 -6.17 11.05 3.22
N LYS A 64 -5.36 10.56 2.27
CA LYS A 64 -5.35 11.04 0.88
C LYS A 64 -4.75 10.02 -0.08
N PRO A 65 -4.99 10.16 -1.40
CA PRO A 65 -4.24 9.42 -2.42
C PRO A 65 -2.74 9.62 -2.26
N PHE A 66 -1.99 8.55 -2.44
CA PHE A 66 -0.54 8.57 -2.23
C PHE A 66 0.18 9.54 -3.19
N ARG A 67 -0.36 9.71 -4.41
CA ARG A 67 0.16 10.69 -5.39
C ARG A 67 0.02 12.15 -4.96
N GLU A 68 -0.82 12.43 -3.97
CA GLU A 68 -1.04 13.78 -3.43
C GLU A 68 -0.19 14.05 -2.18
N TRP A 69 0.61 13.07 -1.74
CA TRP A 69 1.57 13.28 -0.67
C TRP A 69 2.81 13.99 -1.21
N GLU A 70 3.24 15.04 -0.52
CA GLU A 70 4.38 15.88 -0.85
C GLU A 70 5.71 15.09 -1.00
N GLY A 71 5.82 13.93 -0.36
CA GLY A 71 6.99 13.05 -0.49
C GLY A 71 6.90 12.03 -1.64
N PHE A 72 5.85 12.05 -2.48
CA PHE A 72 5.57 11.00 -3.46
C PHE A 72 6.75 10.73 -4.41
N ASP A 73 7.28 11.77 -5.06
CA ASP A 73 8.33 11.62 -6.08
C ASP A 73 9.62 10.99 -5.52
N ARG A 74 9.93 11.24 -4.24
CA ARG A 74 11.09 10.66 -3.56
C ARG A 74 10.78 9.30 -2.94
N GLY A 75 9.62 9.17 -2.29
CA GLY A 75 9.27 7.99 -1.50
C GLY A 75 8.78 6.83 -2.34
N PHE A 76 8.03 7.10 -3.42
CA PHE A 76 7.44 6.04 -4.25
C PHE A 76 8.52 5.11 -4.84
N PRO A 77 9.62 5.59 -5.45
CA PRO A 77 10.68 4.71 -5.93
C PRO A 77 11.29 3.82 -4.84
N ILE A 78 11.54 4.37 -3.65
CA ILE A 78 12.11 3.63 -2.51
C ILE A 78 11.18 2.51 -2.06
N MET A 79 9.89 2.81 -1.90
CA MET A 79 8.91 1.82 -1.52
C MET A 79 8.66 0.78 -2.63
N LEU A 80 8.71 1.21 -3.90
CA LEU A 80 8.62 0.32 -5.04
C LEU A 80 9.75 -0.72 -5.02
N ASP A 81 10.97 -0.30 -4.71
CA ASP A 81 12.11 -1.21 -4.59
C ASP A 81 11.95 -2.16 -3.40
N CYS A 82 11.46 -1.67 -2.25
CA CYS A 82 11.10 -2.53 -1.11
C CYS A 82 10.04 -3.61 -1.49
N VAL A 83 9.00 -3.23 -2.25
CA VAL A 83 8.00 -4.18 -2.76
C VAL A 83 8.62 -5.18 -3.74
N ARG A 84 9.52 -4.73 -4.63
CA ARG A 84 10.21 -5.62 -5.58
C ARG A 84 11.08 -6.65 -4.85
N GLU A 85 11.85 -6.24 -3.86
CA GLU A 85 12.66 -7.14 -3.04
C GLU A 85 11.79 -8.17 -2.32
N MET A 86 10.66 -7.74 -1.74
CA MET A 86 9.68 -8.64 -1.14
C MET A 86 9.12 -9.65 -2.14
N LEU A 87 8.82 -9.22 -3.37
CA LEU A 87 8.35 -10.12 -4.43
C LEU A 87 9.43 -11.12 -4.88
N VAL A 88 10.69 -10.70 -5.00
CA VAL A 88 11.81 -11.61 -5.31
C VAL A 88 11.91 -12.72 -4.25
N CYS A 89 11.83 -12.36 -2.97
CA CYS A 89 11.92 -13.30 -1.86
C CYS A 89 10.71 -14.25 -1.72
N THR A 90 9.59 -13.94 -2.36
CA THR A 90 8.33 -14.69 -2.19
C THR A 90 7.84 -15.39 -3.44
N SER A 91 8.25 -14.96 -4.64
CA SER A 91 7.70 -15.41 -5.92
C SER A 91 7.74 -16.92 -6.12
N GLU A 92 8.83 -17.59 -5.71
CA GLU A 92 8.97 -19.05 -5.86
C GLU A 92 7.96 -19.85 -5.03
N LYS A 93 7.38 -19.24 -3.99
CA LYS A 93 6.37 -19.86 -3.13
C LYS A 93 4.98 -19.82 -3.75
N PHE A 94 4.76 -18.99 -4.77
CA PHE A 94 3.47 -18.87 -5.45
C PHE A 94 3.36 -19.90 -6.58
N LYS A 95 2.51 -20.90 -6.36
CA LYS A 95 2.18 -21.92 -7.36
C LYS A 95 0.82 -21.60 -7.98
N PRO A 96 0.78 -21.14 -9.25
CA PRO A 96 -0.49 -20.85 -9.90
C PRO A 96 -1.30 -22.13 -10.13
N PRO A 97 -2.64 -22.06 -10.10
CA PRO A 97 -3.47 -23.20 -10.43
C PRO A 97 -3.34 -23.54 -11.92
N SER A 98 -3.04 -24.81 -12.25
CA SER A 98 -2.89 -25.24 -13.65
C SER A 98 -4.21 -25.29 -14.41
N SER A 99 -5.33 -25.54 -13.72
CA SER A 99 -6.63 -25.80 -14.34
C SER A 99 -7.45 -24.55 -14.68
N LYS A 100 -7.09 -23.38 -14.14
CA LYS A 100 -7.84 -22.13 -14.29
C LYS A 100 -6.94 -20.90 -14.24
N ALA A 101 -7.40 -19.80 -14.81
CA ALA A 101 -6.81 -18.50 -14.49
C ALA A 101 -7.16 -18.11 -13.05
N ALA A 102 -6.27 -17.38 -12.40
CA ALA A 102 -6.49 -16.86 -11.05
C ALA A 102 -5.76 -15.54 -10.86
N PHE A 103 -6.33 -14.68 -10.00
CA PHE A 103 -5.69 -13.46 -9.56
C PHE A 103 -5.88 -13.28 -8.06
N GLU A 104 -4.99 -12.50 -7.44
CA GLU A 104 -5.08 -12.06 -6.06
C GLU A 104 -4.59 -10.61 -5.96
N LEU A 105 -5.27 -9.81 -5.13
CA LEU A 105 -4.88 -8.43 -4.87
C LEU A 105 -4.36 -8.33 -3.43
N PHE A 106 -3.15 -7.80 -3.31
CA PHE A 106 -2.49 -7.56 -2.05
C PHE A 106 -2.39 -6.06 -1.76
N GLY A 107 -2.47 -5.72 -0.48
CA GLY A 107 -2.13 -4.41 0.03
C GLY A 107 -0.89 -4.48 0.91
N THR A 108 0.19 -3.83 0.51
CA THR A 108 1.44 -3.74 1.27
C THR A 108 1.44 -2.45 2.08
N ASP A 109 1.66 -2.54 3.39
CA ASP A 109 1.79 -1.38 4.27
C ASP A 109 3.26 -1.14 4.59
N ILE A 110 3.75 0.04 4.23
CA ILE A 110 5.15 0.44 4.38
C ILE A 110 5.22 1.75 5.15
N MET A 111 6.19 1.88 6.05
CA MET A 111 6.55 3.14 6.69
C MET A 111 7.95 3.56 6.27
N LEU A 112 8.20 4.87 6.28
CA LEU A 112 9.52 5.44 6.08
C LEU A 112 10.03 6.08 7.37
N ASP A 113 11.32 5.93 7.67
CA ASP A 113 11.99 6.72 8.70
C ASP A 113 12.53 8.05 8.18
N ASP A 114 13.18 8.83 9.06
CA ASP A 114 13.68 10.18 8.71
C ASP A 114 14.85 10.11 7.71
N ASP A 115 15.49 8.94 7.62
CA ASP A 115 16.53 8.62 6.64
C ASP A 115 15.95 8.04 5.34
N TRP A 116 14.62 8.04 5.18
CA TRP A 116 13.89 7.43 4.06
C TRP A 116 14.11 5.93 3.92
N ARG A 117 14.42 5.22 5.01
CA ARG A 117 14.50 3.75 4.99
C ARG A 117 13.10 3.15 5.03
N PRO A 118 12.77 2.21 4.13
CA PRO A 118 11.48 1.54 4.12
C PRO A 118 11.42 0.41 5.15
N PHE A 119 10.30 0.36 5.87
CA PHE A 119 9.93 -0.70 6.78
C PHE A 119 8.62 -1.32 6.29
N LEU A 120 8.69 -2.51 5.70
CA LEU A 120 7.52 -3.30 5.37
C LEU A 120 6.87 -3.80 6.67
N LEU A 121 5.66 -3.36 6.95
CA LEU A 121 4.93 -3.73 8.18
C LEU A 121 4.14 -5.02 7.99
N GLU A 122 3.30 -5.06 6.95
CA GLU A 122 2.42 -6.18 6.67
C GLU A 122 2.03 -6.25 5.19
N VAL A 123 1.64 -7.45 4.76
CA VAL A 123 1.04 -7.72 3.44
C VAL A 123 -0.34 -8.31 3.66
N ASN A 124 -1.36 -7.55 3.30
CA ASN A 124 -2.76 -7.89 3.47
C ASN A 124 -3.32 -8.54 2.20
N ARG A 125 -3.94 -9.71 2.34
CA ARG A 125 -4.84 -10.26 1.30
C ARG A 125 -6.17 -9.52 1.34
N SER A 126 -6.82 -9.41 0.18
CA SER A 126 -8.15 -8.80 0.05
C SER A 126 -8.23 -7.40 0.68
N PRO A 127 -7.39 -6.44 0.25
CA PRO A 127 -7.39 -5.11 0.83
C PRO A 127 -8.78 -4.49 0.70
N ARG A 128 -9.25 -3.85 1.78
CA ARG A 128 -10.59 -3.22 1.83
C ARG A 128 -10.74 -2.25 0.65
N VAL A 129 -11.88 -2.32 -0.03
CA VAL A 129 -12.31 -1.36 -1.05
C VAL A 129 -13.40 -0.49 -0.42
N LEU A 130 -13.28 0.82 -0.51
CA LEU A 130 -14.25 1.79 -0.02
C LEU A 130 -15.13 2.29 -1.18
N ASP A 131 -16.28 2.87 -0.87
CA ASP A 131 -17.18 3.40 -1.90
C ASP A 131 -16.54 4.49 -2.75
N MET A 132 -15.61 5.26 -2.18
CA MET A 132 -14.83 6.25 -2.92
C MET A 132 -13.86 5.65 -3.95
N ASP A 133 -13.54 4.36 -3.84
CA ASP A 133 -12.69 3.65 -4.80
C ASP A 133 -13.49 3.12 -5.99
N ARG A 134 -14.83 3.24 -5.97
CA ARG A 134 -15.65 2.77 -7.08
C ARG A 134 -15.27 3.54 -8.34
N PRO A 135 -15.11 2.85 -9.48
CA PRO A 135 -14.91 3.53 -10.75
C PRO A 135 -16.07 4.51 -10.95
N VAL A 136 -15.75 5.78 -11.19
CA VAL A 136 -16.74 6.73 -11.68
C VAL A 136 -17.27 6.12 -12.97
N ARG A 137 -18.59 5.83 -13.05
CA ARG A 137 -19.16 5.29 -14.29
C ARG A 137 -18.73 6.24 -15.41
N PRO A 138 -18.20 5.73 -16.53
CA PRO A 138 -18.05 6.58 -17.71
C PRO A 138 -19.42 7.20 -17.97
N LEU A 139 -19.46 8.51 -18.17
CA LEU A 139 -20.66 9.16 -18.68
C LEU A 139 -21.06 8.35 -19.92
N SER A 140 -22.25 7.75 -19.88
CA SER A 140 -22.80 7.09 -21.05
C SER A 140 -22.87 8.14 -22.15
N PHE A 141 -22.06 7.97 -23.19
CA PHE A 141 -22.24 8.69 -24.44
C PHE A 141 -23.59 8.23 -25.00
N GLY A 142 -24.62 9.07 -24.79
CA GLY A 142 -25.91 8.96 -25.47
C GLY A 142 -25.86 9.64 -26.82
#